data_AF-A0A352NFP1-F1
#
_entry.id   AF-A0A352NFP1-F1
#
_cell.length_a   1.000
_cell.length_b   1.000
_cell.length_c   1.000
_cell.angle_alpha   90.00
_cell.angle_beta   90.00
_cell.angle_gamma   90.00
#
_symmetry.space_group_name_H-M   'P 1'
#
loop_
_entity.id
_entity.type
_entity.pdbx_description
1 polymer ?
#
loop_
_entity_poly.entity_id
_entity_poly.type
_entity_poly.pdbx_seq_one_letter_code
_entity_poly.pdbx_strand_id
1 'polypeptide(L)'
;MGAWDPRETYASEGNPAYVREGKPSYLDERRFTQVGRSVPRVDGPAKAKGQAIYTADMVLPDMVYGKIKRCKEYAHARIKKIDCSKALELPGVLAVLTGDEAPNKWGIVPQSANETVLAVDKVRFYGEGVAAVAALDEETAEEACELIEVEYEPLPALLDPFESLARAGEVTIHDNAPDNIMHKGVQVFGDVDKGFEKCEYILEREFKTGRPQHAYIEPQSAVASYDTQSGQLHLWASSQVPHYLHRQMSIVLEMPMSKIRVTLPTVGGGFGGKGEAASSEFVACLLSRKIGRPVKVTYERDEVFFTSKGRHPCYMKWKIGLDKD
;
A
#
# COMPACT_ATOMS: atom_id res chain seq x y z
N MET A 1 9.75 -8.90 -29.78
CA MET A 1 8.61 -8.07 -30.23
C MET A 1 7.68 -8.97 -31.03
N GLY A 2 6.61 -9.45 -30.42
CA GLY A 2 5.59 -10.24 -31.12
C GLY A 2 4.38 -9.34 -31.35
N ALA A 3 4.03 -9.11 -32.61
CA ALA A 3 2.84 -8.37 -33.00
C ALA A 3 1.60 -9.15 -32.56
N TRP A 4 0.64 -8.46 -31.96
CA TRP A 4 -0.68 -9.00 -31.65
C TRP A 4 -1.49 -9.03 -32.95
N ASP A 5 -1.75 -10.23 -33.47
CA ASP A 5 -2.59 -10.46 -34.64
C ASP A 5 -4.08 -10.48 -34.22
N PRO A 6 -4.96 -9.61 -34.75
CA PRO A 6 -6.35 -9.55 -34.31
C PRO A 6 -7.29 -10.55 -35.01
N ARG A 7 -6.83 -11.56 -35.76
CA ARG A 7 -7.73 -12.36 -36.64
C ARG A 7 -7.62 -13.88 -36.57
N GLU A 8 -7.38 -14.47 -35.40
CA GLU A 8 -7.70 -15.89 -35.20
C GLU A 8 -8.35 -16.12 -33.84
N THR A 9 -9.65 -15.82 -33.76
CA THR A 9 -10.52 -16.49 -32.80
C THR A 9 -10.58 -17.97 -33.18
N TYR A 10 -9.87 -18.82 -32.43
CA TYR A 10 -10.06 -20.27 -32.46
C TYR A 10 -11.47 -20.61 -31.94
N ALA A 11 -12.48 -20.39 -32.76
CA ALA A 11 -13.78 -21.02 -32.62
C ALA A 11 -13.64 -22.43 -33.22
N SER A 12 -13.10 -23.37 -32.45
CA SER A 12 -13.26 -24.77 -32.77
C SER A 12 -14.74 -25.12 -32.68
N GLU A 13 -15.31 -25.59 -33.79
CA GLU A 13 -16.64 -26.19 -33.81
C GLU A 13 -16.67 -27.31 -32.75
N GLY A 14 -17.47 -27.12 -31.71
CA GLY A 14 -17.69 -28.13 -30.65
C GLY A 14 -17.20 -27.77 -29.24
N ASN A 15 -16.61 -26.60 -29.00
CA ASN A 15 -16.28 -26.17 -27.64
C ASN A 15 -17.38 -25.23 -27.10
N PRO A 16 -18.00 -25.44 -25.92
CA PRO A 16 -18.96 -24.51 -25.36
C PRO A 16 -18.24 -23.20 -25.02
N ALA A 17 -18.32 -22.23 -25.93
CA ALA A 17 -17.83 -20.89 -25.73
C ALA A 17 -18.48 -20.29 -24.47
N TYR A 18 -17.70 -20.09 -23.41
CA TYR A 18 -18.16 -19.44 -22.18
C TYR A 18 -18.44 -17.93 -22.34
N VAL A 19 -18.19 -17.37 -23.52
CA VAL A 19 -18.50 -15.97 -23.83
C VAL A 19 -19.25 -15.94 -25.17
N ARG A 20 -20.58 -15.94 -25.12
CA ARG A 20 -21.42 -15.64 -26.28
C ARG A 20 -21.62 -14.13 -26.39
N GLU A 21 -21.63 -13.63 -27.62
CA GLU A 21 -22.16 -12.30 -27.93
C GLU A 21 -23.59 -12.14 -27.39
N GLY A 22 -23.84 -11.02 -26.69
CA GLY A 22 -25.07 -10.27 -26.95
C GLY A 22 -26.30 -10.45 -26.06
N LYS A 23 -26.21 -10.85 -24.79
CA LYS A 23 -27.26 -10.49 -23.81
C LYS A 23 -26.64 -10.02 -22.48
N PRO A 24 -26.85 -8.75 -22.08
CA PRO A 24 -26.54 -8.29 -20.73
C PRO A 24 -27.20 -9.20 -19.68
N SER A 25 -26.52 -9.45 -18.56
CA SER A 25 -26.97 -10.40 -17.52
C SER A 25 -28.36 -10.11 -16.94
N TYR A 26 -28.84 -8.87 -17.00
CA TYR A 26 -30.19 -8.49 -16.57
C TYR A 26 -31.29 -8.82 -17.61
N LEU A 27 -30.92 -9.15 -18.86
CA LEU A 27 -31.81 -9.66 -19.91
C LEU A 27 -31.65 -11.18 -20.11
N ASP A 28 -30.86 -11.81 -19.26
CA ASP A 28 -30.65 -13.24 -19.27
C ASP A 28 -31.81 -13.95 -18.57
N GLU A 29 -32.70 -14.55 -19.35
CA GLU A 29 -33.87 -15.30 -18.84
C GLU A 29 -33.48 -16.64 -18.20
N ARG A 30 -32.20 -17.04 -18.25
CA ARG A 30 -31.72 -18.27 -17.61
C ARG A 30 -31.92 -18.18 -16.11
N ARG A 31 -32.79 -19.04 -15.60
CA ARG A 31 -32.99 -19.23 -14.15
C ARG A 31 -31.93 -20.17 -13.61
N PHE A 32 -30.74 -19.64 -13.33
CA PHE A 32 -29.74 -20.38 -12.57
C PHE A 32 -30.23 -20.63 -11.14
N THR A 33 -29.83 -21.78 -10.59
CA THR A 33 -30.16 -22.16 -9.21
C THR A 33 -29.46 -21.27 -8.18
N GLN A 34 -28.29 -20.73 -8.52
CA GLN A 34 -27.45 -19.92 -7.61
C GLN A 34 -27.03 -18.55 -8.20
N VAL A 35 -26.65 -18.47 -9.48
CA VAL A 35 -26.17 -17.22 -10.10
C VAL A 35 -27.32 -16.21 -10.24
N GLY A 36 -27.08 -14.95 -9.84
CA GLY A 36 -28.09 -13.88 -9.87
C GLY A 36 -29.12 -13.94 -8.74
N ARG A 37 -28.97 -14.88 -7.79
CA ARG A 37 -29.84 -14.99 -6.61
C ARG A 37 -29.26 -14.23 -5.42
N SER A 38 -30.15 -13.65 -4.60
CA SER A 38 -29.78 -13.10 -3.29
C SER A 38 -29.58 -14.24 -2.32
N VAL A 39 -28.34 -14.70 -2.19
CA VAL A 39 -27.95 -15.79 -1.27
C VAL A 39 -27.12 -15.22 -0.12
N PRO A 40 -27.32 -15.69 1.13
CA PRO A 40 -26.45 -15.30 2.23
C PRO A 40 -25.00 -15.64 1.93
N ARG A 41 -24.07 -14.74 2.26
CA ARG A 41 -22.64 -15.01 2.10
C ARG A 41 -22.20 -16.09 3.09
N VAL A 42 -21.31 -16.98 2.64
CA VAL A 42 -20.79 -18.09 3.45
C VAL A 42 -20.09 -17.63 4.73
N ASP A 43 -19.49 -16.44 4.71
CA ASP A 43 -18.80 -15.80 5.84
C ASP A 43 -19.72 -14.89 6.68
N GLY A 44 -20.98 -14.71 6.26
CA GLY A 44 -21.95 -13.83 6.92
C GLY A 44 -22.27 -14.20 8.37
N PRO A 45 -22.61 -15.47 8.69
CA PRO A 45 -22.96 -15.87 10.04
C PRO A 45 -21.85 -15.61 11.07
N ALA A 46 -20.59 -15.87 10.73
CA ALA A 46 -19.46 -15.64 11.64
C ALA A 46 -19.28 -14.15 11.95
N LYS A 47 -19.42 -13.29 10.94
CA LYS A 47 -19.34 -11.82 11.10
C LYS A 47 -20.48 -11.28 11.95
N ALA A 48 -21.71 -11.71 11.69
CA ALA A 48 -22.89 -11.25 12.42
C ALA A 48 -22.88 -11.64 13.91
N LYS A 49 -22.18 -12.73 14.25
CA LYS A 49 -22.05 -13.23 15.64
C LYS A 49 -20.79 -12.75 16.36
N GLY A 50 -19.94 -11.93 15.73
CA GLY A 50 -18.65 -11.54 16.29
C GLY A 50 -17.64 -12.70 16.41
N GLN A 51 -17.83 -13.77 15.61
CA GLN A 51 -16.96 -14.96 15.60
C GLN A 51 -15.88 -14.88 14.51
N ALA A 52 -16.01 -13.94 13.57
CA ALA A 52 -14.99 -13.71 12.55
C ALA A 52 -13.76 -13.08 13.20
N ILE A 53 -12.59 -13.71 13.00
CA ILE A 53 -11.31 -13.21 13.51
C ILE A 53 -10.67 -12.32 12.45
N TYR A 54 -10.43 -11.07 12.81
CA TYR A 54 -9.62 -10.09 12.08
C TYR A 54 -8.18 -10.13 12.58
N THR A 55 -7.24 -9.51 11.86
CA THR A 55 -5.82 -9.60 12.24
C THR A 55 -5.56 -8.98 13.62
N ALA A 56 -6.24 -7.89 13.96
CA ALA A 56 -6.08 -7.22 15.26
C ALA A 56 -6.61 -8.05 16.45
N ASP A 57 -7.55 -8.97 16.20
CA ASP A 57 -8.13 -9.87 17.22
C ASP A 57 -7.20 -11.04 17.56
N MET A 58 -6.15 -11.26 16.75
CA MET A 58 -5.26 -12.39 16.92
C MET A 58 -4.36 -12.22 18.15
N VAL A 59 -4.23 -13.31 18.90
CA VAL A 59 -3.31 -13.43 20.03
C VAL A 59 -2.53 -14.73 19.87
N LEU A 60 -1.20 -14.65 19.91
CA LEU A 60 -0.31 -15.80 19.88
C LEU A 60 0.41 -15.94 21.24
N PRO A 61 0.84 -17.15 21.61
CA PRO A 61 1.69 -17.35 22.78
C PRO A 61 2.94 -16.46 22.71
N ASP A 62 3.29 -15.84 23.83
CA ASP A 62 4.44 -14.95 23.98
C ASP A 62 4.48 -13.75 23.01
N MET A 63 3.35 -13.40 22.40
CA MET A 63 3.25 -12.26 21.49
C MET A 63 3.54 -10.95 22.21
N VAL A 64 4.25 -10.06 21.50
CA VAL A 64 4.58 -8.71 21.95
C VAL A 64 4.06 -7.68 20.94
N TYR A 65 4.17 -6.40 21.28
CA TYR A 65 3.55 -5.32 20.53
C TYR A 65 4.62 -4.44 19.92
N GLY A 66 4.43 -4.10 18.66
CA GLY A 66 5.28 -3.17 17.96
C GLY A 66 4.58 -1.87 17.63
N LYS A 67 5.32 -0.75 17.76
CA LYS A 67 4.86 0.60 17.41
C LYS A 67 5.88 1.25 16.49
N ILE A 68 5.41 2.09 15.57
CA ILE A 68 6.26 2.82 14.62
C ILE A 68 6.35 4.28 15.08
N LYS A 69 7.55 4.78 15.32
CA LYS A 69 7.81 6.22 15.53
C LYS A 69 7.61 6.93 14.20
N ARG A 70 6.61 7.82 14.16
CA ARG A 70 6.26 8.61 12.97
C ARG A 70 6.88 10.00 13.03
N CYS A 71 7.37 10.51 11.90
CA CYS A 71 7.73 11.93 11.80
C CYS A 71 6.46 12.79 11.72
N LYS A 72 6.02 13.33 12.86
CA LYS A 72 4.83 14.19 12.97
C LYS A 72 5.18 15.70 12.99
N GLU A 73 6.43 16.05 12.70
CA GLU A 73 6.91 17.45 12.70
C GLU A 73 7.15 17.98 11.29
N TYR A 74 7.67 17.15 10.37
CA TYR A 74 8.08 17.57 9.03
C TYR A 74 7.42 16.72 7.94
N ALA A 75 7.05 17.38 6.84
CA ALA A 75 6.62 16.71 5.60
C ALA A 75 7.79 16.40 4.66
N HIS A 76 8.94 17.06 4.84
CA HIS A 76 10.17 16.80 4.11
C HIS A 76 11.36 17.25 4.96
N ALA A 77 12.28 16.34 5.31
CA ALA A 77 13.46 16.67 6.10
C ALA A 77 14.53 15.58 5.97
N ARG A 78 15.82 15.95 6.05
CA ARG A 78 16.90 14.97 6.20
C ARG A 78 16.95 14.47 7.64
N ILE A 79 17.23 13.19 7.81
CA ILE A 79 17.49 12.58 9.11
C ILE A 79 19.00 12.75 9.37
N LYS A 80 19.36 13.52 10.39
CA LYS A 80 20.76 13.75 10.78
C LYS A 80 21.26 12.69 11.73
N LYS A 81 20.41 12.34 12.70
CA LYS A 81 20.71 11.34 13.73
C LYS A 81 19.40 10.77 14.28
N ILE A 82 19.39 9.48 14.59
CA ILE A 82 18.37 8.84 15.39
C ILE A 82 19.06 8.30 16.65
N ASP A 83 18.58 8.69 17.83
CA ASP A 83 19.06 8.20 19.11
C ASP A 83 17.97 7.34 19.78
N CYS A 84 18.27 6.05 19.92
CA CYS A 84 17.36 5.06 20.49
C CYS A 84 17.76 4.65 21.92
N SER A 85 18.80 5.27 22.52
CA SER A 85 19.38 4.83 23.79
C SER A 85 18.36 4.79 24.93
N LYS A 86 17.62 5.87 25.14
CA LYS A 86 16.57 5.95 26.18
C LYS A 86 15.46 4.93 25.97
N ALA A 87 15.04 4.71 24.73
CA ALA A 87 14.03 3.73 24.40
C ALA A 87 14.51 2.30 24.69
N LEU A 88 15.79 1.99 24.43
CA LEU A 88 16.39 0.68 24.73
C LEU A 88 16.58 0.43 26.23
N GLU A 89 16.70 1.49 27.03
CA GLU A 89 16.81 1.40 28.50
C GLU A 89 15.45 1.26 29.20
N LEU A 90 14.33 1.55 28.50
CA LEU A 90 12.99 1.47 29.06
C LEU A 90 12.62 0.00 29.39
N PRO A 91 12.27 -0.32 30.66
CA PRO A 91 11.85 -1.67 31.03
C PRO A 91 10.68 -2.15 30.19
N GLY A 92 10.80 -3.35 29.63
CA GLY A 92 9.76 -3.96 28.77
C GLY A 92 10.00 -3.75 27.27
N VAL A 93 10.94 -2.90 26.87
CA VAL A 93 11.40 -2.84 25.47
C VAL A 93 12.35 -4.00 25.17
N LEU A 94 12.10 -4.67 24.05
CA LEU A 94 12.87 -5.85 23.62
C LEU A 94 13.79 -5.55 22.44
N ALA A 95 13.37 -4.64 21.56
CA ALA A 95 14.17 -4.23 20.42
C ALA A 95 13.69 -2.88 19.88
N VAL A 96 14.62 -2.17 19.24
CA VAL A 96 14.35 -1.03 18.36
C VAL A 96 14.89 -1.37 16.97
N LEU A 97 14.22 -0.86 15.94
CA LEU A 97 14.53 -1.01 14.51
C LEU A 97 14.63 0.38 13.89
N THR A 98 15.67 0.64 13.10
CA THR A 98 15.78 1.85 12.26
C THR A 98 15.81 1.50 10.77
N GLY A 99 15.72 2.50 9.89
CA GLY A 99 15.75 2.30 8.43
C GLY A 99 17.02 1.60 7.93
N ASP A 100 18.14 1.78 8.60
CA ASP A 100 19.45 1.22 8.21
C ASP A 100 19.47 -0.32 8.26
N GLU A 101 18.59 -0.93 9.07
CA GLU A 101 18.48 -2.38 9.20
C GLU A 101 17.61 -3.03 8.11
N ALA A 102 16.87 -2.24 7.34
CA ALA A 102 16.05 -2.70 6.23
C ALA A 102 16.00 -1.67 5.07
N PRO A 103 17.15 -1.37 4.43
CA PRO A 103 17.25 -0.31 3.43
C PRO A 103 16.68 -0.70 2.06
N ASN A 104 16.32 -1.98 1.87
CA ASN A 104 15.81 -2.48 0.60
C ASN A 104 14.48 -1.80 0.22
N LYS A 105 14.45 -1.25 -0.99
CA LYS A 105 13.28 -0.56 -1.52
C LYS A 105 12.20 -1.54 -1.95
N TRP A 106 10.96 -1.17 -1.70
CA TRP A 106 9.76 -1.90 -2.10
C TRP A 106 8.79 -0.97 -2.83
N GLY A 107 7.80 -1.57 -3.48
CA GLY A 107 6.75 -0.85 -4.19
C GLY A 107 5.88 -1.79 -5.01
N ILE A 108 4.62 -1.42 -5.23
CA ILE A 108 3.66 -2.23 -5.99
C ILE A 108 4.11 -2.45 -7.44
N VAL A 109 4.70 -1.43 -8.07
CA VAL A 109 5.31 -1.51 -9.41
C VAL A 109 6.81 -1.77 -9.23
N PRO A 110 7.33 -2.97 -9.57
CA PRO A 110 8.73 -3.31 -9.33
C PRO A 110 9.74 -2.35 -9.97
N GLN A 111 9.40 -1.77 -11.12
CA GLN A 111 10.26 -0.83 -11.87
C GLN A 111 10.37 0.55 -11.21
N SER A 112 9.47 0.85 -10.26
CA SER A 112 9.37 2.16 -9.60
C SER A 112 9.43 2.03 -8.07
N ALA A 113 9.97 0.93 -7.55
CA ALA A 113 10.15 0.73 -6.12
C ALA A 113 11.06 1.80 -5.50
N ASN A 114 10.50 2.62 -4.63
CA ASN A 114 11.17 3.80 -4.06
C ASN A 114 10.87 4.01 -2.56
N GLU A 115 10.07 3.15 -1.93
CA GLU A 115 9.75 3.21 -0.50
C GLU A 115 10.68 2.27 0.28
N THR A 116 11.09 2.68 1.47
CA THR A 116 11.79 1.82 2.45
C THR A 116 10.83 1.45 3.58
N VAL A 117 11.18 0.47 4.42
CA VAL A 117 10.28 0.05 5.53
C VAL A 117 10.08 1.19 6.53
N LEU A 118 11.21 1.79 6.91
CA LEU A 118 11.35 3.02 7.69
C LEU A 118 12.24 3.95 6.86
N ALA A 119 12.08 5.26 7.02
CA ALA A 119 12.80 6.27 6.26
C ALA A 119 14.31 6.08 6.39
N VAL A 120 14.98 6.09 5.24
CA VAL A 120 16.45 6.16 5.11
C VAL A 120 16.80 7.52 4.52
N ASP A 121 17.81 8.17 5.10
CA ASP A 121 18.35 9.51 4.79
C ASP A 121 17.41 10.70 4.99
N LYS A 122 16.14 10.58 4.62
CA LYS A 122 15.14 11.65 4.67
C LYS A 122 13.72 11.11 4.78
N VAL A 123 12.87 11.88 5.45
CA VAL A 123 11.41 11.76 5.39
C VAL A 123 10.88 12.62 4.24
N ARG A 124 9.83 12.14 3.56
CA ARG A 124 9.25 12.65 2.31
C ARG A 124 7.77 12.97 2.45
N PHE A 125 7.13 12.57 3.55
CA PHE A 125 5.77 12.96 3.87
C PHE A 125 5.53 13.00 5.38
N TYR A 126 4.49 13.73 5.78
CA TYR A 126 4.03 13.79 7.16
C TYR A 126 3.58 12.41 7.63
N GLY A 127 4.19 11.91 8.70
CA GLY A 127 3.88 10.61 9.28
C GLY A 127 4.64 9.44 8.66
N GLU A 128 5.70 9.68 7.88
CA GLU A 128 6.63 8.62 7.48
C GLU A 128 7.28 7.99 8.72
N GLY A 129 7.38 6.66 8.76
CA GLY A 129 7.98 5.95 9.89
C GLY A 129 9.50 6.08 9.87
N VAL A 130 10.14 6.38 11.00
CA VAL A 130 11.59 6.59 11.10
C VAL A 130 12.30 5.56 11.97
N ALA A 131 11.59 5.02 12.96
CA ALA A 131 12.03 3.93 13.82
C ALA A 131 10.81 3.07 14.19
N ALA A 132 11.05 1.87 14.70
CA ALA A 132 10.01 1.04 15.30
C ALA A 132 10.53 0.33 16.53
N VAL A 133 9.64 0.00 17.46
CA VAL A 133 9.97 -0.67 18.72
C VAL A 133 9.18 -1.96 18.84
N ALA A 134 9.70 -2.93 19.59
CA ALA A 134 8.94 -4.06 20.11
C ALA A 134 8.99 -4.03 21.65
N ALA A 135 7.84 -4.07 22.31
CA ALA A 135 7.72 -4.07 23.77
C ALA A 135 6.64 -5.05 24.25
N LEU A 136 6.68 -5.40 25.54
CA LEU A 136 5.81 -6.41 26.16
C LEU A 136 4.30 -6.07 26.08
N ASP A 137 3.96 -4.79 26.01
CA ASP A 137 2.59 -4.27 25.92
C ASP A 137 2.53 -3.00 25.04
N GLU A 138 1.31 -2.59 24.67
CA GLU A 138 1.07 -1.46 23.78
C GLU A 138 1.52 -0.12 24.38
N GLU A 139 1.29 0.08 25.69
CA GLU A 139 1.63 1.33 26.41
C GLU A 139 3.15 1.53 26.46
N THR A 140 3.92 0.49 26.79
CA THR A 140 5.38 0.52 26.79
C THR A 140 5.92 0.77 25.39
N ALA A 141 5.29 0.21 24.34
CA ALA A 141 5.70 0.46 22.96
C ALA A 141 5.47 1.91 22.53
N GLU A 142 4.39 2.54 23.00
CA GLU A 142 4.12 3.96 22.78
C GLU A 142 5.10 4.86 23.53
N GLU A 143 5.34 4.61 24.81
CA GLU A 143 6.32 5.35 25.62
C GLU A 143 7.73 5.25 25.02
N ALA A 144 8.16 4.05 24.61
CA ALA A 144 9.45 3.84 23.96
C ALA A 144 9.59 4.67 22.68
N CYS A 145 8.53 4.79 21.88
CA CYS A 145 8.53 5.64 20.69
C CYS A 145 8.72 7.12 21.04
N GLU A 146 8.17 7.61 22.14
CA GLU A 146 8.38 8.99 22.60
C GLU A 146 9.80 9.24 23.12
N LEU A 147 10.49 8.21 23.61
CA LEU A 147 11.90 8.28 24.03
C LEU A 147 12.91 8.25 22.87
N ILE A 148 12.50 7.92 21.65
CA ILE A 148 13.37 7.97 20.47
C ILE A 148 13.51 9.42 20.02
N GLU A 149 14.74 9.95 20.09
CA GLU A 149 15.07 11.29 19.65
C GLU A 149 15.56 11.26 18.21
N VAL A 150 15.01 12.13 17.36
CA VAL A 150 15.42 12.24 15.96
C VAL A 150 15.76 13.68 15.64
N GLU A 151 16.99 13.89 15.19
CA GLU A 151 17.46 15.19 14.70
C GLU A 151 17.16 15.31 13.21
N TYR A 152 16.37 16.33 12.85
CA TYR A 152 16.00 16.62 11.48
C TYR A 152 16.65 17.90 10.98
N GLU A 153 17.00 17.92 9.70
CA GLU A 153 17.29 19.14 8.95
C GLU A 153 16.14 19.38 7.97
N PRO A 154 15.24 20.35 8.25
CA PRO A 154 14.03 20.56 7.45
C PRO A 154 14.36 20.93 6.00
N LEU A 155 13.58 20.37 5.07
CA LEU A 155 13.65 20.68 3.65
C LEU A 155 12.33 21.32 3.20
N PRO A 156 12.32 22.12 2.11
CA PRO A 156 11.08 22.63 1.55
C PRO A 156 10.12 21.48 1.19
N ALA A 157 8.88 21.55 1.68
CA ALA A 157 7.84 20.59 1.34
C ALA A 157 7.04 21.07 0.11
N LEU A 158 6.89 20.21 -0.90
CA LEU A 158 6.13 20.49 -2.12
C LEU A 158 4.74 19.87 -1.99
N LEU A 159 3.72 20.71 -1.80
CA LEU A 159 2.34 20.26 -1.54
C LEU A 159 1.40 20.44 -2.74
N ASP A 160 1.87 21.12 -3.79
CA ASP A 160 1.17 21.30 -5.06
C ASP A 160 2.03 20.77 -6.22
N PRO A 161 1.46 19.98 -7.16
CA PRO A 161 2.24 19.40 -8.24
C PRO A 161 2.80 20.43 -9.22
N PHE A 162 2.16 21.59 -9.41
CA PHE A 162 2.69 22.64 -10.29
C PHE A 162 3.84 23.40 -9.63
N GLU A 163 3.78 23.63 -8.32
CA GLU A 163 4.95 24.10 -7.57
C GLU A 163 6.09 23.07 -7.66
N SER A 164 5.77 21.79 -7.49
CA SER A 164 6.76 20.70 -7.58
C SER A 164 7.47 20.63 -8.93
N LEU A 165 6.75 20.92 -10.01
CA LEU A 165 7.30 21.04 -11.37
C LEU A 165 8.12 22.32 -11.55
N ALA A 166 7.64 23.46 -11.04
CA ALA A 166 8.33 24.74 -11.17
C ALA A 166 9.68 24.76 -10.43
N ARG A 167 9.80 24.01 -9.35
CA ARG A 167 11.01 23.88 -8.51
C ARG A 167 11.78 22.58 -8.76
N ALA A 168 11.51 21.92 -9.88
CA ALA A 168 12.27 20.77 -10.35
C ALA A 168 13.78 21.10 -10.40
N GLY A 169 14.61 20.21 -9.88
CA GLY A 169 16.06 20.40 -9.75
C GLY A 169 16.51 21.28 -8.57
N GLU A 170 15.65 22.14 -8.02
CA GLU A 170 15.92 22.90 -6.78
C GLU A 170 15.60 22.06 -5.54
N VAL A 171 14.39 21.47 -5.51
CA VAL A 171 13.90 20.64 -4.41
C VAL A 171 13.62 19.24 -4.93
N THR A 172 14.51 18.30 -4.63
CA THR A 172 14.41 16.91 -5.12
C THR A 172 13.87 15.97 -4.06
N ILE A 173 12.68 15.39 -4.30
CA ILE A 173 12.06 14.41 -3.40
C ILE A 173 12.75 13.03 -3.54
N HIS A 174 12.98 12.59 -4.77
CA HIS A 174 13.66 11.33 -5.08
C HIS A 174 14.87 11.59 -5.96
N ASP A 175 16.04 11.12 -5.53
CA ASP A 175 17.30 11.46 -6.20
C ASP A 175 17.40 10.89 -7.64
N ASN A 176 16.62 9.84 -7.94
CA ASN A 176 16.50 9.25 -9.27
C ASN A 176 15.39 9.90 -10.14
N ALA A 177 14.69 10.92 -9.64
CA ALA A 177 13.68 11.69 -10.35
C ALA A 177 13.82 13.19 -10.03
N PRO A 178 14.93 13.84 -10.48
CA PRO A 178 15.23 15.23 -10.14
C PRO A 178 14.23 16.24 -10.70
N ASP A 179 13.43 15.84 -11.70
CA ASP A 179 12.35 16.64 -12.26
C ASP A 179 11.02 16.51 -11.49
N ASN A 180 11.00 15.70 -10.41
CA ASN A 180 9.82 15.35 -9.62
C ASN A 180 8.69 14.72 -10.46
N ILE A 181 8.99 14.14 -11.62
CA ILE A 181 8.02 13.42 -12.46
C ILE A 181 8.22 11.91 -12.28
N MET A 182 7.28 11.25 -11.59
CA MET A 182 7.34 9.80 -11.41
C MET A 182 7.10 9.03 -12.72
N HIS A 183 6.15 9.47 -13.54
CA HIS A 183 5.78 8.79 -14.78
C HIS A 183 5.22 9.78 -15.81
N LYS A 184 5.56 9.55 -17.09
CA LYS A 184 5.02 10.29 -18.23
C LYS A 184 4.58 9.30 -19.31
N GLY A 185 3.34 9.44 -19.77
CA GLY A 185 2.78 8.65 -20.86
C GLY A 185 2.15 9.55 -21.91
N VAL A 186 2.36 9.21 -23.19
CA VAL A 186 1.71 9.88 -24.33
C VAL A 186 1.04 8.79 -25.16
N GLN A 187 -0.25 8.93 -25.41
CA GLN A 187 -1.02 8.02 -26.26
C GLN A 187 -1.71 8.84 -27.34
N VAL A 188 -1.48 8.48 -28.61
CA VAL A 188 -2.06 9.16 -29.77
C VAL A 188 -2.64 8.10 -30.69
N PHE A 189 -3.91 8.27 -31.04
CA PHE A 189 -4.64 7.39 -31.94
C PHE A 189 -5.26 8.24 -33.06
N GLY A 190 -4.86 7.96 -34.31
CA GLY A 190 -5.28 8.76 -35.47
C GLY A 190 -4.61 10.14 -35.54
N ASP A 191 -5.19 11.00 -36.38
CA ASP A 191 -4.77 12.40 -36.57
C ASP A 191 -5.73 13.32 -35.81
N VAL A 192 -5.36 13.64 -34.57
CA VAL A 192 -6.21 14.37 -33.62
C VAL A 192 -6.50 15.79 -34.10
N ASP A 193 -5.50 16.47 -34.68
CA ASP A 193 -5.65 17.85 -35.16
C ASP A 193 -6.61 17.91 -36.35
N LYS A 194 -6.45 17.02 -37.35
CA LYS A 194 -7.44 16.90 -38.45
C LYS A 194 -8.82 16.46 -37.97
N GLY A 195 -8.88 15.71 -36.87
CA GLY A 195 -10.14 15.36 -36.22
C GLY A 195 -10.88 16.61 -35.76
N PHE A 196 -10.20 17.46 -34.99
CA PHE A 196 -10.78 18.70 -34.47
C PHE A 196 -11.16 19.72 -35.54
N GLU A 197 -10.41 19.81 -36.65
CA GLU A 197 -10.77 20.70 -37.77
C GLU A 197 -12.12 20.37 -38.42
N LYS A 198 -12.60 19.12 -38.27
CA LYS A 198 -13.86 18.65 -38.86
C LYS A 198 -15.04 18.73 -37.91
N CYS A 199 -14.82 19.00 -36.63
CA CYS A 199 -15.88 19.02 -35.63
C CYS A 199 -16.71 20.31 -35.76
N GLU A 200 -18.03 20.16 -35.65
CA GLU A 200 -18.97 21.29 -35.60
C GLU A 200 -18.85 22.02 -34.24
N TYR A 201 -18.70 21.24 -33.16
CA TYR A 201 -18.57 21.77 -31.81
C TYR A 201 -17.27 21.31 -31.16
N ILE A 202 -16.59 22.25 -30.50
CA ILE A 202 -15.40 21.99 -29.69
C ILE A 202 -15.64 22.50 -28.28
N LEU A 203 -15.46 21.61 -27.31
CA LEU A 203 -15.61 21.91 -25.88
C LEU A 203 -14.28 21.73 -25.17
N GLU A 204 -13.81 22.79 -24.53
CA GLU A 204 -12.61 22.77 -23.70
C GLU A 204 -12.98 23.02 -22.24
N ARG A 205 -12.55 22.12 -21.35
CA ARG A 205 -12.84 22.21 -19.91
C ARG A 205 -11.64 21.74 -19.09
N GLU A 206 -11.47 22.35 -17.93
CA GLU A 206 -10.54 21.90 -16.92
C GLU A 206 -11.31 21.28 -15.74
N PHE A 207 -10.83 20.14 -15.26
CA PHE A 207 -11.43 19.40 -14.16
C PHE A 207 -10.40 19.11 -13.08
N LYS A 208 -10.84 19.15 -11.82
CA LYS A 208 -10.04 18.76 -10.67
C LYS A 208 -10.80 17.74 -9.83
N THR A 209 -10.13 16.67 -9.43
CA THR A 209 -10.64 15.73 -8.44
C THR A 209 -9.99 15.96 -7.07
N GLY A 210 -10.73 15.66 -6.00
CA GLY A 210 -10.20 15.69 -4.64
C GLY A 210 -9.28 14.50 -4.34
N ARG A 211 -8.84 14.42 -3.08
CA ARG A 211 -8.01 13.33 -2.54
C ARG A 211 -8.79 12.52 -1.48
N PRO A 212 -9.84 11.77 -1.85
CA PRO A 212 -10.62 11.00 -0.89
C PRO A 212 -9.81 9.84 -0.32
N GLN A 213 -10.08 9.49 0.93
CA GLN A 213 -9.50 8.34 1.61
C GLN A 213 -10.48 7.18 1.68
N HIS A 214 -9.96 5.95 1.72
CA HIS A 214 -10.76 4.71 1.72
C HIS A 214 -11.67 4.53 2.94
N ALA A 215 -11.25 5.07 4.10
CA ALA A 215 -12.00 5.04 5.36
C ALA A 215 -12.52 3.64 5.76
N TYR A 216 -11.77 2.57 5.47
CA TYR A 216 -12.09 1.23 5.96
C TYR A 216 -12.07 1.20 7.50
N ILE A 217 -13.00 0.47 8.12
CA ILE A 217 -13.21 0.52 9.57
C ILE A 217 -12.16 -0.26 10.37
N GLU A 218 -11.56 -1.29 9.79
CA GLU A 218 -10.42 -1.99 10.40
C GLU A 218 -9.10 -1.33 9.97
N PRO A 219 -8.32 -0.72 10.89
CA PRO A 219 -6.98 -0.23 10.58
C PRO A 219 -6.05 -1.32 10.01
N GLN A 220 -4.92 -0.92 9.42
CA GLN A 220 -3.91 -1.90 9.02
C GLN A 220 -3.34 -2.58 10.27
N SER A 221 -3.31 -3.90 10.25
CA SER A 221 -2.78 -4.72 11.33
C SER A 221 -2.04 -5.91 10.76
N ALA A 222 -0.93 -6.26 11.40
CA ALA A 222 -0.07 -7.38 11.04
C ALA A 222 0.40 -8.11 12.30
N VAL A 223 0.41 -9.44 12.25
CA VAL A 223 1.03 -10.30 13.26
C VAL A 223 2.05 -11.17 12.55
N ALA A 224 3.29 -11.13 12.99
CA ALA A 224 4.37 -11.96 12.43
C ALA A 224 4.94 -12.88 13.50
N SER A 225 5.30 -14.10 13.11
CA SER A 225 5.98 -15.08 13.96
C SER A 225 7.14 -15.70 13.19
N TYR A 226 8.35 -15.34 13.58
CA TYR A 226 9.59 -15.93 13.07
C TYR A 226 10.07 -17.04 13.99
N ASP A 227 10.25 -18.24 13.43
CA ASP A 227 10.84 -19.38 14.12
C ASP A 227 12.36 -19.38 13.92
N THR A 228 13.09 -19.11 15.00
CA THR A 228 14.56 -19.05 15.00
C THR A 228 15.23 -20.40 14.78
N GLN A 229 14.54 -21.52 14.99
CA GLN A 229 15.09 -22.86 14.78
C GLN A 229 14.97 -23.29 13.31
N SER A 230 13.79 -23.11 12.71
CA SER A 230 13.55 -23.54 11.33
C SER A 230 13.83 -22.45 10.28
N GLY A 231 13.95 -21.20 10.71
CA GLY A 231 14.06 -20.02 9.85
C GLY A 231 12.79 -19.70 9.07
N GLN A 232 11.64 -20.22 9.52
CA GLN A 232 10.33 -19.99 8.89
C GLN A 232 9.68 -18.73 9.45
N LEU A 233 9.06 -17.93 8.58
CA LEU A 233 8.27 -16.77 8.94
C LEU A 233 6.80 -16.97 8.57
N HIS A 234 5.90 -16.77 9.53
CA HIS A 234 4.47 -16.70 9.26
C HIS A 234 3.96 -15.29 9.56
N LEU A 235 3.41 -14.64 8.53
CA LEU A 235 2.73 -13.35 8.62
C LEU A 235 1.22 -13.54 8.46
N TRP A 236 0.44 -13.03 9.41
CA TRP A 236 -0.98 -12.75 9.28
C TRP A 236 -1.16 -11.25 9.04
N ALA A 237 -1.85 -10.88 7.97
CA ALA A 237 -1.97 -9.48 7.58
C ALA A 237 -3.39 -9.13 7.15
N SER A 238 -3.84 -7.94 7.55
CA SER A 238 -5.02 -7.31 6.98
C SER A 238 -4.63 -6.67 5.61
N SER A 239 -4.68 -7.48 4.55
CA SER A 239 -4.27 -7.09 3.18
C SER A 239 -5.30 -7.53 2.13
N GLN A 240 -5.28 -6.91 0.94
CA GLN A 240 -6.04 -7.38 -0.23
C GLN A 240 -5.17 -8.20 -1.20
N VAL A 241 -3.85 -8.21 -1.02
CA VAL A 241 -2.90 -8.66 -2.05
C VAL A 241 -1.84 -9.64 -1.49
N PRO A 242 -2.24 -10.86 -1.08
CA PRO A 242 -1.34 -11.83 -0.41
C PRO A 242 -0.05 -12.11 -1.19
N HIS A 243 -0.15 -12.30 -2.51
CA HIS A 243 0.98 -12.70 -3.35
C HIS A 243 1.93 -11.55 -3.64
N TYR A 244 1.42 -10.33 -3.82
CA TYR A 244 2.28 -9.15 -3.94
C TYR A 244 3.00 -8.89 -2.64
N LEU A 245 2.28 -8.95 -1.52
CA LEU A 245 2.87 -8.85 -0.18
C LEU A 245 3.98 -9.89 0.03
N HIS A 246 3.71 -11.17 -0.27
CA HIS A 246 4.69 -12.26 -0.14
C HIS A 246 5.97 -12.01 -0.96
N ARG A 247 5.83 -11.49 -2.19
CA ARG A 247 6.98 -11.10 -3.02
C ARG A 247 7.76 -9.94 -2.40
N GLN A 248 7.08 -8.90 -1.92
CA GLN A 248 7.76 -7.77 -1.29
C GLN A 248 8.46 -8.17 0.00
N MET A 249 7.85 -9.05 0.81
CA MET A 249 8.49 -9.62 2.01
C MET A 249 9.78 -10.35 1.68
N SER A 250 9.81 -11.12 0.58
CA SER A 250 11.03 -11.81 0.16
C SER A 250 12.17 -10.84 -0.17
N ILE A 251 11.86 -9.72 -0.81
CA ILE A 251 12.84 -8.68 -1.19
C ILE A 251 13.35 -7.93 0.05
N VAL A 252 12.42 -7.42 0.87
CA VAL A 252 12.76 -6.56 2.00
C VAL A 252 13.44 -7.34 3.12
N LEU A 253 12.95 -8.55 3.41
CA LEU A 253 13.52 -9.39 4.47
C LEU A 253 14.74 -10.18 4.00
N GLU A 254 15.03 -10.18 2.70
CA GLU A 254 16.09 -10.98 2.07
C GLU A 254 15.93 -12.48 2.39
N MET A 255 14.68 -12.94 2.42
CA MET A 255 14.31 -14.32 2.71
C MET A 255 13.71 -14.97 1.46
N PRO A 256 14.03 -16.23 1.16
CA PRO A 256 13.40 -16.93 0.04
C PRO A 256 11.90 -17.08 0.32
N MET A 257 11.06 -16.92 -0.72
CA MET A 257 9.60 -17.04 -0.59
C MET A 257 9.16 -18.37 0.04
N SER A 258 9.90 -19.46 -0.17
CA SER A 258 9.63 -20.78 0.44
C SER A 258 9.76 -20.80 1.97
N LYS A 259 10.42 -19.79 2.55
CA LYS A 259 10.55 -19.60 4.00
C LYS A 259 9.52 -18.65 4.59
N ILE A 260 8.64 -18.08 3.77
CA ILE A 260 7.64 -17.08 4.17
C ILE A 260 6.25 -17.63 3.88
N ARG A 261 5.37 -17.61 4.88
CA ARG A 261 3.94 -17.88 4.73
C ARG A 261 3.16 -16.60 5.01
N VAL A 262 2.34 -16.17 4.06
CA VAL A 262 1.38 -15.08 4.24
C VAL A 262 -0.02 -15.66 4.36
N THR A 263 -0.78 -15.26 5.39
CA THR A 263 -2.18 -15.66 5.60
C THR A 263 -3.02 -14.41 5.82
N LEU A 264 -4.19 -14.36 5.18
CA LEU A 264 -5.13 -13.26 5.35
C LEU A 264 -6.30 -13.79 6.19
N PRO A 265 -6.46 -13.32 7.45
CA PRO A 265 -7.67 -13.52 8.23
C PRO A 265 -8.87 -12.81 7.59
N THR A 266 -9.95 -12.62 8.36
CA THR A 266 -11.04 -11.75 7.91
C THR A 266 -10.51 -10.33 7.72
N VAL A 267 -10.91 -9.67 6.62
CA VAL A 267 -10.46 -8.30 6.29
C VAL A 267 -11.64 -7.33 6.38
N GLY A 268 -11.51 -6.28 7.21
CA GLY A 268 -12.50 -5.26 7.50
C GLY A 268 -12.53 -4.10 6.50
N GLY A 269 -12.54 -4.45 5.21
CA GLY A 269 -12.52 -3.50 4.10
C GLY A 269 -11.10 -3.06 3.71
N GLY A 270 -10.99 -2.42 2.55
CA GLY A 270 -9.73 -1.94 2.00
C GLY A 270 -9.90 -0.94 0.86
N PHE A 271 -10.80 -1.23 -0.09
CA PHE A 271 -11.19 -0.33 -1.18
C PHE A 271 -10.03 0.18 -2.05
N GLY A 272 -8.89 -0.54 -2.06
CA GLY A 272 -7.64 -0.14 -2.72
C GLY A 272 -6.54 0.26 -1.72
N GLY A 273 -6.89 0.75 -0.52
CA GLY A 273 -5.92 1.20 0.48
C GLY A 273 -5.23 0.10 1.27
N LYS A 274 -5.60 -1.16 1.04
CA LYS A 274 -4.86 -2.36 1.45
C LYS A 274 -4.41 -3.16 0.22
N GLY A 275 -4.29 -2.48 -0.93
CA GLY A 275 -3.93 -3.04 -2.23
C GLY A 275 -2.43 -3.13 -2.51
N GLU A 276 -1.60 -2.80 -1.53
CA GLU A 276 -0.15 -2.96 -1.54
C GLU A 276 0.37 -3.29 -0.13
N ALA A 277 1.67 -3.58 -0.03
CA ALA A 277 2.32 -3.80 1.27
C ALA A 277 2.36 -2.52 2.10
N ALA A 278 2.46 -2.65 3.42
CA ALA A 278 2.54 -1.55 4.38
C ALA A 278 3.69 -1.75 5.36
N SER A 279 4.21 -0.66 5.92
CA SER A 279 5.32 -0.72 6.90
C SER A 279 4.96 -1.56 8.14
N SER A 280 3.69 -1.65 8.56
CA SER A 280 3.28 -2.52 9.67
C SER A 280 3.65 -3.98 9.45
N GLU A 281 3.47 -4.48 8.23
CA GLU A 281 3.72 -5.87 7.87
C GLU A 281 5.23 -6.16 7.91
N PHE A 282 6.04 -5.27 7.34
CA PHE A 282 7.51 -5.41 7.35
C PHE A 282 8.09 -5.26 8.76
N VAL A 283 7.65 -4.25 9.51
CA VAL A 283 8.10 -3.99 10.88
C VAL A 283 7.77 -5.17 11.79
N ALA A 284 6.57 -5.73 11.71
CA ALA A 284 6.20 -6.92 12.47
C ALA A 284 7.15 -8.09 12.17
N CYS A 285 7.44 -8.34 10.89
CA CYS A 285 8.33 -9.42 10.47
C CYS A 285 9.78 -9.21 10.94
N LEU A 286 10.32 -8.00 10.76
CA LEU A 286 11.69 -7.66 11.13
C LEU A 286 11.91 -7.72 12.65
N LEU A 287 10.98 -7.15 13.42
CA LEU A 287 11.04 -7.21 14.89
C LEU A 287 10.88 -8.64 15.38
N SER A 288 9.93 -9.41 14.82
CA SER A 288 9.74 -10.82 15.20
C SER A 288 10.99 -11.64 14.92
N ARG A 289 11.65 -11.42 13.78
CA ARG A 289 12.94 -12.04 13.44
C ARG A 289 14.05 -11.64 14.42
N LYS A 290 14.09 -10.37 14.81
CA LYS A 290 15.12 -9.82 15.72
C LYS A 290 15.02 -10.38 17.14
N ILE A 291 13.81 -10.57 17.65
CA ILE A 291 13.59 -10.99 19.05
C ILE A 291 13.20 -12.47 19.22
N GLY A 292 12.86 -13.17 18.13
CA GLY A 292 12.44 -14.57 18.17
C GLY A 292 11.08 -14.80 18.85
N ARG A 293 10.19 -13.81 18.82
CA ARG A 293 8.83 -13.86 19.40
C ARG A 293 7.80 -13.34 18.39
N PRO A 294 6.52 -13.73 18.50
CA PRO A 294 5.49 -13.13 17.67
C PRO A 294 5.34 -11.63 17.96
N VAL A 295 5.18 -10.80 16.93
CA VAL A 295 5.02 -9.35 17.05
C VAL A 295 3.74 -8.91 16.34
N LYS A 296 2.86 -8.19 17.06
CA LYS A 296 1.69 -7.52 16.50
C LYS A 296 1.98 -6.04 16.31
N VAL A 297 1.73 -5.52 15.10
CA VAL A 297 1.78 -4.09 14.78
C VAL A 297 0.43 -3.68 14.21
N THR A 298 -0.27 -2.79 14.91
CA THR A 298 -1.56 -2.25 14.49
C THR A 298 -1.43 -0.73 14.40
N TYR A 299 -1.92 -0.17 13.30
CA TYR A 299 -1.97 1.27 13.13
C TYR A 299 -3.12 1.88 13.92
N GLU A 300 -2.87 3.05 14.48
CA GLU A 300 -3.92 3.94 14.91
C GLU A 300 -4.73 4.48 13.73
N ARG A 301 -5.91 5.01 14.02
CA ARG A 301 -6.79 5.57 12.98
C ARG A 301 -6.14 6.75 12.25
N ASP A 302 -5.46 7.64 12.95
CA ASP A 302 -4.75 8.78 12.34
C ASP A 302 -3.63 8.28 11.41
N GLU A 303 -2.87 7.26 11.83
CA GLU A 303 -1.84 6.61 11.02
C GLU A 303 -2.39 6.09 9.70
N VAL A 304 -3.57 5.48 9.69
CA VAL A 304 -4.22 5.07 8.45
C VAL A 304 -4.43 6.26 7.51
N PHE A 305 -4.80 7.45 8.00
CA PHE A 305 -5.11 8.58 7.12
C PHE A 305 -3.88 9.14 6.40
N PHE A 306 -2.74 9.25 7.10
CA PHE A 306 -1.53 9.83 6.51
C PHE A 306 -0.61 8.80 5.83
N THR A 307 -0.75 7.50 6.12
CA THR A 307 -0.01 6.42 5.42
C THR A 307 -0.78 5.77 4.28
N SER A 308 -2.12 5.90 4.23
CA SER A 308 -2.93 5.22 3.22
C SER A 308 -2.79 5.82 1.82
N LYS A 309 -2.92 4.92 0.85
CA LYS A 309 -2.63 5.10 -0.57
C LYS A 309 -3.88 5.52 -1.34
N GLY A 310 -4.51 6.61 -0.89
CA GLY A 310 -5.79 7.13 -1.37
C GLY A 310 -5.82 7.44 -2.87
N ARG A 311 -6.99 7.84 -3.36
CA ARG A 311 -7.13 8.27 -4.76
C ARG A 311 -6.28 9.52 -5.00
N HIS A 312 -5.46 9.48 -6.05
CA HIS A 312 -4.66 10.62 -6.47
C HIS A 312 -5.57 11.79 -6.91
N PRO A 313 -5.32 13.02 -6.45
CA PRO A 313 -5.94 14.19 -7.04
C PRO A 313 -5.44 14.35 -8.48
N CYS A 314 -6.35 14.62 -9.41
CA CYS A 314 -6.03 14.79 -10.82
C CYS A 314 -6.38 16.21 -11.25
N TYR A 315 -5.46 16.84 -12.00
CA TYR A 315 -5.72 18.04 -12.77
C TYR A 315 -5.79 17.63 -14.24
N MET A 316 -6.93 17.86 -14.87
CA MET A 316 -7.18 17.35 -16.22
C MET A 316 -7.65 18.49 -17.12
N LYS A 317 -6.98 18.64 -18.26
CA LYS A 317 -7.43 19.52 -19.35
C LYS A 317 -8.03 18.64 -20.44
N TRP A 318 -9.30 18.87 -20.75
CA TRP A 318 -10.05 18.09 -21.72
C TRP A 318 -10.42 18.99 -22.90
N LYS A 319 -10.23 18.45 -24.11
CA LYS A 319 -10.74 19.01 -25.35
C LYS A 319 -11.50 17.90 -26.07
N ILE A 320 -12.79 18.13 -26.32
CA ILE A 320 -13.68 17.17 -26.97
C ILE A 320 -14.26 17.83 -28.21
N GLY A 321 -14.21 17.10 -29.32
CA GLY A 321 -14.82 17.49 -30.59
C GLY A 321 -16.07 16.65 -30.83
N LEU A 322 -17.13 17.28 -31.30
CA LEU A 322 -18.41 16.65 -31.58
C LEU A 322 -18.86 17.05 -32.98
N ASP A 323 -19.46 16.10 -33.68
CA ASP A 323 -20.23 16.38 -34.87
C ASP A 323 -21.57 17.02 -34.47
N LYS A 324 -22.38 17.35 -35.48
CA LYS A 324 -23.67 18.01 -35.25
C LYS A 324 -24.74 17.08 -34.62
N ASP A 325 -24.64 15.78 -34.91
CA ASP A 325 -25.63 14.74 -34.55
C ASP A 325 -25.30 14.04 -33.22
#